data_AF-A0A0K8WEA0-F1
#
_entry.id   AF-A0A0K8WEA0-F1
#
_cell.length_a   1.000
_cell.length_b   1.000
_cell.length_c   1.000
_cell.angle_alpha   90.00
_cell.angle_beta   90.00
_cell.angle_gamma   90.00
#
_symmetry.space_group_name_H-M   'P 1'
#
loop_
_entity.id
_entity.type
_entity.pdbx_description
1 polymer ?
#
loop_
_entity_poly.entity_id
_entity_poly.type
_entity_poly.pdbx_seq_one_letter_code
_entity_poly.pdbx_strand_id
1 'polypeptide(L)'
;MGEITVRELDPVLRELARTNCNENPDTVVEHIEVIKEWIRKSPHLKASNNPQLILAFLRRCKFNLEDTKKRIDNYYAMKNEYHDVLCERELSDELIEFYRTG
;
A
#
# COMPACT_ATOMS: atom_id res chain seq x y z
N MET A 1 4.45 21.03 4.30
CA MET A 1 3.77 19.86 3.69
C MET A 1 4.76 19.27 2.70
N GLY A 2 5.21 18.03 2.92
CA GLY A 2 6.17 17.40 2.03
C GLY A 2 5.52 17.04 0.70
N GLU A 3 6.23 17.22 -0.39
CA GLU A 3 5.77 16.87 -1.74
C GLU A 3 5.50 15.36 -1.81
N ILE A 4 4.28 14.97 -2.18
CA ILE A 4 3.96 13.55 -2.40
C ILE A 4 4.56 13.15 -3.74
N THR A 5 5.67 12.44 -3.70
CA THR A 5 6.29 11.84 -4.88
C THR A 5 5.81 10.39 -5.04
N VAL A 6 5.14 10.12 -6.16
CA VAL A 6 4.70 8.76 -6.56
C VAL A 6 5.56 8.32 -7.73
N ARG A 7 5.90 7.03 -7.79
CA ARG A 7 6.66 6.47 -8.91
C ARG A 7 5.87 6.62 -10.22
N GLU A 8 6.49 7.23 -11.21
CA GLU A 8 5.91 7.31 -12.56
C GLU A 8 5.70 5.91 -13.16
N LEU A 9 4.58 5.75 -13.86
CA LEU A 9 4.25 4.54 -14.59
C LEU A 9 4.54 4.70 -16.07
N ASP A 10 4.97 3.60 -16.69
CA ASP A 10 5.00 3.42 -18.13
C ASP A 10 3.61 3.75 -18.74
N PRO A 11 3.53 4.35 -19.95
CA PRO A 11 2.26 4.74 -20.55
C PRO A 11 1.24 3.61 -20.64
N VAL A 12 1.67 2.36 -20.90
CA VAL A 12 0.78 1.20 -20.98
C VAL A 12 0.15 0.90 -19.62
N LEU A 13 0.96 0.96 -18.55
CA LEU A 13 0.49 0.73 -17.19
C LEU A 13 -0.40 1.87 -16.68
N ARG A 14 -0.14 3.10 -17.13
CA ARG A 14 -0.96 4.26 -16.80
C ARG A 14 -2.38 4.13 -17.36
N GLU A 15 -2.49 3.68 -18.62
CA GLU A 15 -3.80 3.43 -19.22
C GLU A 15 -4.54 2.27 -18.54
N LEU A 16 -3.82 1.21 -18.16
CA LEU A 16 -4.39 0.13 -17.35
C LEU A 16 -4.90 0.62 -15.99
N ALA A 17 -4.16 1.50 -15.32
CA ALA A 17 -4.59 2.08 -14.04
C ALA A 17 -5.85 2.94 -14.21
N ARG A 18 -5.91 3.75 -15.28
CA ARG A 18 -7.08 4.57 -15.60
C ARG A 18 -8.32 3.71 -15.86
N THR A 19 -8.18 2.64 -16.66
CA THR A 19 -9.31 1.80 -17.12
C THR A 19 -9.77 0.79 -16.07
N ASN A 20 -8.85 0.09 -15.42
CA ASN A 20 -9.20 -1.01 -14.50
C ASN A 20 -9.34 -0.55 -13.05
N CYS A 21 -8.62 0.52 -12.68
CA CYS A 21 -8.59 1.04 -11.31
C CYS A 21 -9.30 2.39 -11.16
N ASN A 22 -9.88 3.00 -12.21
CA ASN A 22 -10.48 4.35 -12.14
C ASN A 22 -9.50 5.43 -11.63
N GLU A 23 -8.22 5.27 -11.94
CA GLU A 23 -7.20 6.23 -11.53
C GLU A 23 -7.32 7.54 -12.33
N ASN A 24 -7.48 8.66 -11.62
CA ASN A 24 -7.39 10.00 -12.19
C ASN A 24 -6.12 10.69 -11.68
N PRO A 25 -5.13 11.00 -12.54
CA PRO A 25 -3.88 11.65 -12.14
C PRO A 25 -4.08 12.95 -11.34
N ASP A 26 -5.15 13.70 -11.63
CA ASP A 26 -5.41 14.99 -11.00
C ASP A 26 -5.89 14.84 -9.54
N THR A 27 -6.57 13.74 -9.20
CA THR A 27 -7.15 13.52 -7.86
C THR A 27 -6.36 12.53 -7.01
N VAL A 28 -5.36 11.84 -7.58
CA VAL A 28 -4.53 10.85 -6.87
C VAL A 28 -3.89 11.44 -5.61
N VAL A 29 -3.29 12.63 -5.73
CA VAL A 29 -2.60 13.29 -4.60
C VAL A 29 -3.59 13.63 -3.49
N GLU A 30 -4.77 14.13 -3.84
CA GLU A 30 -5.83 14.46 -2.87
C GLU A 30 -6.30 13.20 -2.11
N HIS A 31 -6.59 12.12 -2.83
CA HIS A 31 -7.03 10.87 -2.19
C HIS A 31 -5.97 10.28 -1.26
N ILE A 32 -4.69 10.38 -1.63
CA ILE A 32 -3.58 9.94 -0.77
C ILE A 32 -3.55 10.78 0.52
N GLU A 33 -3.68 12.10 0.44
CA GLU A 33 -3.71 12.96 1.63
C GLU A 33 -4.91 12.68 2.53
N VAL A 34 -6.10 12.44 1.94
CA VAL A 34 -7.29 12.04 2.71
C VAL A 34 -7.05 10.77 3.51
N ILE A 35 -6.43 9.75 2.90
CA ILE A 35 -6.12 8.50 3.59
C ILE A 35 -5.00 8.68 4.62
N LYS A 36 -3.96 9.47 4.33
CA LYS A 36 -2.88 9.78 5.28
C LYS A 36 -3.43 10.47 6.53
N GLU A 37 -4.29 11.47 6.35
CA GLU A 37 -4.90 12.18 7.47
C GLU A 37 -5.82 11.28 8.28
N TRP A 38 -6.57 10.39 7.61
CA TRP A 38 -7.37 9.38 8.30
C TRP A 38 -6.51 8.41 9.11
N ILE A 39 -5.41 7.88 8.56
CA ILE A 39 -4.46 7.03 9.30
C ILE A 39 -3.92 7.76 10.53
N ARG A 40 -3.53 9.03 10.37
CA ARG A 40 -3.02 9.85 11.48
C ARG A 40 -4.04 10.05 12.60
N LYS A 41 -5.33 10.12 12.27
CA LYS A 41 -6.45 10.24 13.23
C LYS A 41 -6.84 8.92 13.88
N SER A 42 -6.39 7.79 13.36
CA SER A 42 -6.75 6.44 13.84
C SER A 42 -5.66 5.88 14.77
N PRO A 43 -5.76 6.05 16.11
CA PRO A 43 -4.69 5.65 17.04
C PRO A 43 -4.48 4.14 17.17
N HIS A 44 -5.49 3.33 16.84
CA HIS A 44 -5.42 1.87 16.85
C HIS A 44 -4.66 1.30 15.63
N LEU A 45 -4.53 2.10 14.58
CA LEU A 45 -3.96 1.68 13.31
C LEU A 45 -2.48 2.08 13.24
N LYS A 46 -1.57 1.15 13.53
CA LYS A 46 -0.12 1.33 13.37
C LYS A 46 0.31 1.15 11.90
N ALA A 47 -0.29 1.93 11.01
CA ALA A 47 -0.02 1.87 9.57
C ALA A 47 1.13 2.78 9.13
N SER A 48 1.80 2.39 8.04
CA SER A 48 2.79 3.23 7.37
C SER A 48 2.11 4.35 6.57
N ASN A 49 2.66 5.56 6.64
CA ASN A 49 2.21 6.73 5.88
C ASN A 49 2.85 6.84 4.49
N ASN A 50 3.40 5.73 3.95
CA ASN A 50 4.06 5.72 2.65
C ASN A 50 3.03 5.97 1.51
N PRO A 51 3.17 7.06 0.72
CA PRO A 51 2.27 7.37 -0.37
C PRO A 51 2.12 6.27 -1.41
N GLN A 52 3.21 5.54 -1.72
CA GLN A 52 3.21 4.49 -2.71
C GLN A 52 2.39 3.27 -2.26
N LEU A 53 2.43 2.96 -0.96
CA LEU A 53 1.64 1.87 -0.38
C LEU A 53 0.15 2.25 -0.33
N ILE A 54 -0.15 3.48 0.07
CA ILE A 54 -1.52 4.01 0.09
C ILE A 54 -2.12 3.99 -1.32
N LEU A 55 -1.35 4.40 -2.33
CA LEU A 55 -1.77 4.33 -3.73
C LEU A 55 -2.09 2.90 -4.19
N ALA A 56 -1.31 1.90 -3.74
CA ALA A 56 -1.60 0.51 -4.06
C ALA A 56 -2.95 0.05 -3.48
N PHE A 57 -3.29 0.48 -2.26
CA PHE A 57 -4.61 0.22 -1.68
C PHE A 57 -5.73 0.93 -2.45
N LEU A 58 -5.52 2.21 -2.82
CA LEU A 58 -6.48 2.98 -3.62
C LEU A 58 -6.76 2.30 -4.97
N ARG A 59 -5.71 1.87 -5.68
CA ARG A 59 -5.83 1.13 -6.95
C ARG A 59 -6.62 -0.17 -6.78
N ARG A 60 -6.37 -0.92 -5.71
CA ARG A 60 -7.09 -2.17 -5.41
C ARG A 60 -8.58 -1.94 -5.15
N CYS A 61 -8.93 -0.82 -4.53
CA CYS A 61 -10.31 -0.45 -4.22
C CYS A 61 -10.94 0.47 -5.28
N LYS A 62 -10.32 0.60 -6.46
CA LYS A 62 -10.79 1.46 -7.56
C LYS A 62 -11.09 2.90 -7.13
N PHE A 63 -10.24 3.44 -6.25
CA PHE A 63 -10.35 4.78 -5.65
C PHE A 63 -11.61 5.02 -4.81
N ASN A 64 -12.32 3.96 -4.37
CA ASN A 64 -13.34 4.08 -3.33
C ASN A 64 -12.67 4.25 -1.95
N LEU A 65 -12.83 5.43 -1.35
CA LEU A 65 -12.19 5.79 -0.09
C LEU A 65 -12.65 4.93 1.09
N GLU A 66 -13.94 4.62 1.18
CA GLU A 66 -14.49 3.82 2.30
C GLU A 66 -14.01 2.37 2.23
N ASP A 67 -14.00 1.79 1.03
CA ASP A 67 -13.46 0.44 0.83
C ASP A 67 -11.94 0.41 1.06
N THR A 68 -11.24 1.50 0.73
CA THR A 68 -9.80 1.65 1.00
C THR A 68 -9.52 1.65 2.50
N LYS A 69 -10.27 2.43 3.30
CA LYS A 69 -10.13 2.45 4.77
C LYS A 69 -10.34 1.07 5.38
N LYS A 70 -11.46 0.40 5.04
CA LYS A 70 -11.75 -0.97 5.48
C LYS A 70 -10.66 -1.96 5.09
N ARG A 71 -10.12 -1.83 3.87
CA ARG A 71 -9.05 -2.70 3.38
C ARG A 71 -7.76 -2.49 4.18
N ILE A 72 -7.40 -1.25 4.49
CA ILE A 72 -6.23 -0.92 5.29
C ILE A 72 -6.40 -1.49 6.69
N ASP A 73 -7.54 -1.27 7.34
CA ASP A 73 -7.83 -1.81 8.67
C ASP A 73 -7.69 -3.34 8.69
N ASN A 74 -8.34 -4.03 7.75
CA ASN A 74 -8.27 -5.49 7.66
C ASN A 74 -6.83 -6.00 7.41
N TYR A 75 -6.06 -5.30 6.56
CA TYR A 75 -4.67 -5.67 6.28
C TYR A 75 -3.81 -5.59 7.55
N TYR A 76 -3.92 -4.50 8.31
CA TYR A 76 -3.13 -4.34 9.53
C TYR A 76 -3.65 -5.19 10.69
N ALA A 77 -4.95 -5.47 10.76
CA ALA A 77 -5.50 -6.45 11.70
C ALA A 77 -4.90 -7.85 11.43
N MET A 78 -4.94 -8.31 10.18
CA MET A 78 -4.36 -9.60 9.79
C MET A 78 -2.85 -9.63 9.99
N LYS A 79 -2.14 -8.54 9.69
CA LYS A 79 -0.69 -8.43 9.92
C LYS A 79 -0.32 -8.57 11.40
N ASN A 80 -1.14 -8.02 12.30
CA ASN A 80 -0.93 -8.13 13.74
C ASN A 80 -1.31 -9.53 14.27
N GLU A 81 -2.37 -10.13 13.74
CA GLU A 81 -2.82 -11.47 14.13
C GLU A 81 -1.84 -12.57 13.70
N TYR A 82 -1.32 -12.48 12.47
CA TYR A 82 -0.40 -13.46 11.88
C TYR A 82 1.02 -12.89 11.77
N HIS A 83 1.50 -12.29 12.85
CA HIS A 83 2.81 -11.62 12.89
C HIS A 83 3.97 -12.59 12.61
N ASP A 84 3.87 -13.81 13.13
CA ASP A 84 4.80 -14.92 12.94
C ASP A 84 5.01 -15.25 11.45
N VAL A 85 3.93 -15.33 10.68
CA VAL A 85 3.99 -15.68 9.25
C VAL A 85 4.36 -14.47 8.37
N LEU A 86 3.87 -13.28 8.73
CA LEU A 86 3.94 -12.10 7.86
C LEU A 86 5.09 -11.14 8.17
N CYS A 87 5.66 -11.20 9.38
CA CYS A 87 6.71 -10.29 9.82
C CYS A 87 7.98 -11.02 10.27
N GLU A 88 7.86 -12.18 10.92
CA GLU A 88 9.00 -12.96 11.45
C GLU A 88 9.47 -14.04 10.47
N ARG A 89 9.71 -13.63 9.21
CA ARG A 89 10.22 -14.54 8.18
C ARG A 89 11.72 -14.75 8.37
N GLU A 90 12.08 -15.77 9.13
CA GLU A 90 13.46 -16.25 9.24
C GLU A 90 13.84 -17.08 8.01
N LEU A 91 15.00 -16.80 7.43
CA LEU A 91 15.61 -17.67 6.42
C LEU A 91 16.59 -18.59 7.13
N SER A 92 16.47 -19.91 6.94
CA SER A 92 17.47 -20.83 7.47
C SER A 92 18.83 -20.59 6.80
N ASP A 93 19.92 -20.88 7.52
CA ASP A 93 21.28 -20.77 6.99
C ASP A 93 21.44 -21.58 5.69
N GLU A 94 20.76 -22.72 5.58
CA GLU A 94 20.72 -23.57 4.39
C GLU A 94 20.06 -22.88 3.20
N LEU A 95 18.93 -22.19 3.41
CA LEU A 95 18.27 -21.41 2.35
C LEU A 95 19.14 -20.23 1.94
N ILE A 96 19.77 -19.55 2.89
CA ILE A 96 20.68 -18.44 2.61
C ILE A 96 21.85 -18.93 1.73
N GLU A 97 22.44 -20.08 2.06
CA GLU A 97 23.55 -20.63 1.28
C GLU A 97 23.13 -21.12 -0.11
N PHE A 98 21.92 -21.68 -0.23
CA PHE A 98 21.31 -22.02 -1.52
C PHE A 98 21.14 -20.78 -2.41
N TYR A 99 20.64 -19.66 -1.87
CA TYR A 99 20.47 -18.42 -2.65
C TYR A 99 21.79 -17.74 -3.01
N ARG A 100 22.90 -18.05 -2.31
CA ARG A 100 24.24 -17.52 -2.62
C ARG A 100 24.94 -18.28 -3.75
N THR A 101 24.56 -19.54 -4.00
CA THR A 101 25.28 -20.40 -4.94
C THR A 101 24.92 -20.17 -6.42
N GLY A 102 23.87 -19.38 -6.71
CA GLY A 102 23.54 -18.91 -8.06
C GLY A 102 22.79 -19.94 -8.91
#